data_AF-A0A5M9TZ30-F1
#
_entry.id   AF-A0A5M9TZ30-F1
#
_cell.length_a   1.000
_cell.length_b   1.000
_cell.length_c   1.000
_cell.angle_alpha   90.00
_cell.angle_beta   90.00
_cell.angle_gamma   90.00
#
_symmetry.space_group_name_H-M   'P 1'
#
loop_
_entity.id
_entity.type
_entity.pdbx_description
1 polymer ?
#
loop_
_entity_poly.entity_id
_entity_poly.type
_entity_poly.pdbx_seq_one_letter_code
_entity_poly.pdbx_strand_id
1 'polypeptide(L)'
;MASPSGYGSNVRQSLVSNGVSNNDIGYNKTNGYVTVKGQDFLKPSKVLDGVSYDTLSNFNNAWNSYNKSQTQPSTSGYSTTGTTSTPSYVPQGMTSTRDALNSYGIDNSRIGYNNGATTVDGRYFGTPSVNLGGTTYYDQTGFNNALGNYQIGDMKQQILGNTQLPENAYTAQIDALMKQLNQSANTQNVDAYGTPEYAAYQAQADRRAQAGTRAAQEALGSAGFGRSTALGERAQGIQNEQTEYLDTQVIPMILQNERAKQQQVYDNLANLLNPLMQQQGYTDQRSQQNLQNQYNALGMLTSEQQRGLDNNRADASLTGTYLTPEQQSMVNSLLSLKQQAETKGITKDQRNILSKQADQIRSRMQASGIDPTQYGANVNFNTASQNTPGRTLQGQQLDMQKQDQQFNQGMQTRQQDFTEKQTGIDNDFRSEQFAYAKARDAVADSQWSQQFNQNATQFGLNYALQQLQQQDDQAYRNAMLSINQDENSRAWLGLGNTPAAEYNGMNANQVLSALQSQYIDPTTEKYAPPKDAATREQIYQQVAGYGLPQGQDDQVMLSMGLTTKEIQEFDKKYIQPSTGTGAASAGK
;
A
#
# COMPACT_ATOMS: atom_id res chain seq x y z
N MET A 1 -33.32 2.73 -6.03
CA MET A 1 -32.32 2.25 -7.01
C MET A 1 -30.98 2.23 -6.29
N ALA A 2 -30.38 1.05 -6.11
CA ALA A 2 -29.08 0.94 -5.46
C ALA A 2 -28.02 1.59 -6.36
N SER A 3 -27.25 2.53 -5.84
CA SER A 3 -26.10 3.10 -6.55
C SER A 3 -25.16 1.95 -6.91
N PRO A 4 -24.82 1.74 -8.18
CA PRO A 4 -23.94 0.65 -8.55
C PRO A 4 -22.56 0.88 -7.89
N SER A 5 -22.20 -0.01 -6.96
CA SER A 5 -20.98 0.08 -6.17
C SER A 5 -19.76 -0.03 -7.09
N GLY A 6 -18.98 1.05 -7.17
CA GLY A 6 -17.78 1.14 -8.01
C GLY A 6 -17.79 2.32 -8.98
N TYR A 7 -18.93 2.98 -9.19
CA TYR A 7 -19.01 4.19 -10.00
C TYR A 7 -19.03 5.41 -9.07
N GLY A 8 -18.25 6.44 -9.41
CA GLY A 8 -18.19 7.67 -8.62
C GLY A 8 -19.55 8.38 -8.47
N SER A 9 -19.59 9.50 -7.75
CA SER A 9 -20.80 10.28 -7.51
C SER A 9 -21.47 10.78 -8.81
N ASN A 10 -22.80 10.84 -8.82
CA ASN A 10 -23.58 11.45 -9.91
C ASN A 10 -23.29 12.96 -9.97
N VAL A 11 -22.69 13.42 -11.08
CA VAL A 11 -22.23 14.80 -11.25
C VAL A 11 -23.38 15.80 -11.17
N ARG A 12 -24.54 15.50 -11.76
CA ARG A 12 -25.72 16.38 -11.71
C ARG A 12 -26.23 16.52 -10.28
N GLN A 13 -26.33 15.42 -9.54
CA GLN A 13 -26.76 15.45 -8.14
C GLN A 13 -25.79 16.28 -7.28
N SER A 14 -24.48 16.11 -7.49
CA SER A 14 -23.44 16.87 -6.79
C SER A 14 -23.51 18.38 -7.12
N LEU A 15 -23.82 18.77 -8.36
CA LEU A 15 -24.04 20.18 -8.72
C LEU A 15 -25.26 20.76 -8.01
N VAL A 16 -26.38 20.03 -7.99
CA VAL A 16 -27.61 20.46 -7.31
C VAL A 16 -27.38 20.62 -5.81
N SER A 17 -26.66 19.68 -5.16
CA SER A 17 -26.31 19.80 -3.74
C SER A 17 -25.39 20.98 -3.44
N ASN A 18 -24.62 21.45 -4.43
CA ASN A 18 -23.79 22.65 -4.34
C ASN A 18 -24.52 23.95 -4.77
N GLY A 19 -25.85 23.91 -4.89
CA GLY A 19 -26.69 25.09 -5.12
C GLY A 19 -26.88 25.49 -6.58
N VAL A 20 -26.44 24.67 -7.54
CA VAL A 20 -26.72 24.91 -8.97
C VAL A 20 -28.16 24.51 -9.27
N SER A 21 -28.93 25.42 -9.89
CA SER A 21 -30.27 25.10 -10.37
C SER A 21 -30.22 23.97 -11.40
N ASN A 22 -31.11 22.99 -11.29
CA ASN A 22 -31.13 21.85 -12.22
C ASN A 22 -31.32 22.26 -13.69
N ASN A 23 -31.97 23.40 -13.93
CA ASN A 23 -32.17 23.98 -15.26
C ASN A 23 -30.90 24.57 -15.86
N ASP A 24 -29.91 24.91 -15.03
CA ASP A 24 -28.62 25.43 -15.47
C ASP A 24 -27.64 24.29 -15.84
N ILE A 25 -28.00 23.02 -15.55
CA ILE A 25 -27.14 21.86 -15.76
C ILE A 25 -27.48 21.19 -17.09
N GLY A 26 -26.57 21.30 -18.05
CA GLY A 26 -26.66 20.68 -19.38
C GLY A 26 -25.62 19.59 -19.60
N TYR A 27 -25.69 18.96 -20.77
CA TYR A 27 -24.66 18.05 -21.28
C TYR A 27 -24.41 18.38 -22.75
N ASN A 28 -23.20 18.78 -23.07
CA ASN A 28 -22.78 19.08 -24.43
C ASN A 28 -22.37 17.77 -25.13
N LYS A 29 -23.25 17.28 -26.00
CA LYS A 29 -23.04 16.00 -26.71
C LYS A 29 -21.84 16.04 -27.67
N THR A 30 -21.43 17.22 -28.12
CA THR A 30 -20.36 17.38 -29.12
C THR A 30 -18.98 17.14 -28.51
N ASN A 31 -18.74 17.63 -27.29
CA ASN A 31 -17.44 17.50 -26.60
C ASN A 31 -17.48 16.51 -25.41
N GLY A 32 -18.67 16.08 -25.01
CA GLY A 32 -18.91 15.17 -23.91
C GLY A 32 -18.83 15.81 -22.52
N TYR A 33 -18.93 17.14 -22.41
CA TYR A 33 -18.85 17.83 -21.12
C TYR A 33 -20.23 17.99 -20.48
N VAL A 34 -20.27 17.87 -19.16
CA VAL A 34 -21.35 18.48 -18.36
C VAL A 34 -21.15 19.98 -18.40
N THR A 35 -22.22 20.73 -18.62
CA THR A 35 -22.18 22.20 -18.69
C THR A 35 -22.97 22.82 -17.55
N VAL A 36 -22.51 23.94 -17.01
CA VAL A 36 -23.27 24.77 -16.05
C VAL A 36 -23.48 26.16 -16.66
N LYS A 37 -24.74 26.59 -16.78
CA LYS A 37 -25.14 27.84 -17.47
C LYS A 37 -24.57 27.97 -18.89
N GLY A 38 -24.46 26.84 -19.59
CA GLY A 38 -23.91 26.76 -20.95
C GLY A 38 -22.38 26.77 -21.05
N GLN A 39 -21.64 26.86 -19.94
CA GLN A 39 -20.19 26.75 -19.91
C GLN A 39 -19.75 25.32 -19.58
N ASP A 40 -18.71 24.82 -20.25
CA ASP A 40 -18.14 23.50 -19.96
C ASP A 40 -17.63 23.44 -18.51
N PHE A 41 -18.10 22.47 -17.74
CA PHE A 41 -17.78 22.32 -16.32
C PHE A 41 -16.76 21.18 -16.10
N LEU A 42 -17.13 19.96 -16.49
CA LEU A 42 -16.25 18.79 -16.36
C LEU A 42 -16.62 17.73 -17.39
N LYS A 43 -15.65 16.96 -17.86
CA LYS A 43 -15.88 15.79 -18.71
C LYS A 43 -15.97 14.54 -17.83
N PRO A 44 -17.16 13.94 -17.67
CA PRO A 44 -17.34 12.80 -16.78
C PRO A 44 -16.58 11.59 -17.28
N SER A 45 -16.01 10.83 -16.34
CA SER A 45 -15.33 9.55 -16.65
C SER A 45 -16.27 8.49 -17.23
N LYS A 46 -17.57 8.54 -16.89
CA LYS A 46 -18.57 7.63 -17.46
C LYS A 46 -19.94 8.31 -17.61
N VAL A 47 -20.66 7.96 -18.67
CA VAL A 47 -22.07 8.31 -18.86
C VAL A 47 -22.86 7.02 -19.03
N LEU A 48 -23.81 6.76 -18.13
CA LEU A 48 -24.66 5.56 -18.15
C LEU A 48 -26.12 6.01 -18.10
N ASP A 49 -26.92 5.56 -19.07
CA ASP A 49 -28.36 5.89 -19.18
C ASP A 49 -28.66 7.41 -19.10
N GLY A 50 -27.76 8.21 -19.70
CA GLY A 50 -27.87 9.67 -19.70
C GLY A 50 -27.45 10.35 -18.39
N VAL A 51 -26.96 9.59 -17.41
CA VAL A 51 -26.43 10.10 -16.15
C VAL A 51 -24.90 10.11 -16.19
N SER A 52 -24.32 11.27 -15.88
CA SER A 52 -22.87 11.48 -15.82
C SER A 52 -22.33 11.14 -14.43
N TYR A 53 -21.30 10.31 -14.38
CA TYR A 53 -20.63 9.87 -13.15
C TYR A 53 -19.15 10.26 -13.18
N ASP A 54 -18.64 10.66 -12.03
CA ASP A 54 -17.21 10.86 -11.83
C ASP A 54 -16.81 10.70 -10.35
N THR A 55 -15.51 10.55 -10.10
CA THR A 55 -14.97 10.53 -8.75
C THR A 55 -15.24 11.85 -8.02
N LEU A 56 -15.44 11.78 -6.70
CA LEU A 56 -15.67 12.97 -5.87
C LEU A 56 -14.49 13.96 -5.95
N SER A 57 -13.26 13.44 -6.06
CA SER A 57 -12.05 14.26 -6.21
C SER A 57 -12.08 15.07 -7.51
N ASN A 58 -12.37 14.44 -8.66
CA ASN A 58 -12.45 15.14 -9.94
C ASN A 58 -13.57 16.20 -9.94
N PHE A 59 -14.73 15.86 -9.35
CA PHE A 59 -15.83 16.80 -9.17
C PHE A 59 -15.41 18.03 -8.35
N ASN A 60 -14.77 17.85 -7.20
CA ASN A 60 -14.34 18.94 -6.33
C ASN A 60 -13.31 19.86 -7.01
N ASN A 61 -12.40 19.29 -7.80
CA ASN A 61 -11.42 20.05 -8.57
C ASN A 61 -12.09 20.93 -9.65
N ALA A 62 -13.04 20.36 -10.40
CA ALA A 62 -13.83 21.09 -11.38
C ALA A 62 -14.67 22.19 -10.71
N TRP A 63 -15.31 21.89 -9.58
CA TRP A 63 -16.12 22.83 -8.79
C TRP A 63 -15.32 24.05 -8.32
N ASN A 64 -14.13 23.81 -7.77
CA ASN A 64 -13.24 24.88 -7.33
C ASN A 64 -12.76 25.75 -8.51
N SER A 65 -12.53 25.15 -9.67
CA SER A 65 -12.10 25.86 -10.88
C SER A 65 -13.23 26.72 -11.45
N TYR A 66 -14.45 26.17 -11.49
CA TYR A 66 -15.66 26.87 -11.92
C TYR A 66 -15.94 28.10 -11.03
N ASN A 67 -15.89 27.96 -9.70
CA ASN A 67 -16.12 29.09 -8.79
C ASN A 67 -15.06 30.20 -8.89
N LYS A 68 -13.80 29.85 -9.19
CA LYS A 68 -12.74 30.84 -9.46
C LYS A 68 -12.99 31.62 -10.76
N SER A 69 -13.55 30.97 -11.78
CA SER A 69 -13.87 31.63 -13.05
C SER A 69 -15.05 32.60 -12.95
N GLN A 70 -16.01 32.33 -12.07
CA GLN A 70 -17.20 33.19 -11.87
C GLN A 70 -16.87 34.51 -11.13
N THR A 71 -15.75 34.59 -10.40
CA THR A 71 -15.34 35.79 -9.66
C THR A 71 -14.42 36.73 -10.45
N GLN A 72 -14.04 36.35 -11.67
CA GLN A 72 -13.27 37.20 -12.58
C GLN A 72 -14.22 37.89 -13.58
N PRO A 73 -14.27 39.23 -13.63
CA PRO A 73 -15.11 39.94 -14.61
C PRO A 73 -14.63 39.62 -16.04
N SER A 74 -15.52 39.08 -16.88
CA SER A 74 -15.17 38.76 -18.27
C SER A 74 -14.95 40.05 -19.06
N THR A 75 -13.70 40.38 -19.38
CA THR A 75 -13.37 41.42 -20.35
C THR A 75 -13.55 40.86 -21.76
N SER A 76 -14.69 41.17 -22.37
CA SER A 76 -15.02 40.78 -23.74
C SER A 76 -14.28 41.67 -24.76
N GLY A 77 -13.53 41.03 -25.64
CA GLY A 77 -13.29 41.46 -27.02
C GLY A 77 -12.35 42.64 -27.28
N TYR A 78 -11.08 42.35 -27.61
CA TYR A 78 -10.34 43.11 -28.63
C TYR A 78 -9.58 42.13 -29.53
N SER A 79 -9.93 42.14 -30.82
CA SER A 79 -9.17 41.54 -31.90
C SER A 79 -8.06 42.51 -32.30
N THR A 80 -6.81 42.06 -32.33
CA THR A 80 -5.66 42.86 -32.79
C THR A 80 -4.96 42.17 -33.95
N THR A 81 -5.09 42.76 -35.13
CA THR A 81 -4.11 42.61 -36.22
C THR A 81 -3.50 43.99 -36.42
N GLY A 82 -2.29 44.19 -35.91
CA GLY A 82 -1.59 45.49 -35.99
C GLY A 82 -0.25 45.44 -35.26
N THR A 83 0.83 45.23 -36.02
CA THR A 83 2.21 45.31 -35.56
C THR A 83 2.62 46.77 -35.36
N THR A 84 2.48 47.25 -34.13
CA THR A 84 3.19 48.44 -33.63
C THR A 84 3.79 48.07 -32.28
N SER A 85 5.12 48.05 -32.21
CA SER A 85 5.90 47.79 -30.99
C SER A 85 5.65 48.89 -29.96
N THR A 86 4.68 48.69 -29.08
CA THR A 86 4.50 49.51 -27.89
C THR A 86 5.59 49.20 -26.88
N PRO A 87 6.13 50.21 -26.16
CA PRO A 87 7.13 50.00 -25.13
C PRO A 87 6.60 49.04 -24.06
N SER A 88 7.32 47.93 -23.87
CA SER A 88 6.98 46.88 -22.91
C SER A 88 7.07 47.45 -21.48
N TYR A 89 5.92 47.79 -20.91
CA TYR A 89 5.80 48.19 -19.52
C TYR A 89 5.96 46.95 -18.64
N VAL A 90 7.11 46.81 -17.98
CA VAL A 90 7.31 45.78 -16.94
C VAL A 90 6.65 46.30 -15.65
N PRO A 91 5.68 45.59 -15.07
CA PRO A 91 5.10 45.95 -13.79
C PRO A 91 6.20 46.04 -12.72
N GLN A 92 6.29 47.19 -12.04
CA GLN A 92 7.31 47.44 -11.03
C GLN A 92 7.22 46.40 -9.90
N GLY A 93 8.33 45.75 -9.57
CA GLY A 93 8.40 44.72 -8.51
C GLY A 93 7.99 43.32 -8.94
N MET A 94 7.73 43.09 -10.24
CA MET A 94 7.49 41.76 -10.79
C MET A 94 8.65 41.30 -11.67
N THR A 95 8.89 40.00 -11.66
CA THR A 95 9.91 39.36 -12.48
C THR A 95 9.22 38.57 -13.59
N SER A 96 9.74 38.71 -14.82
CA SER A 96 9.35 37.86 -15.95
C SER A 96 9.60 36.40 -15.58
N THR A 97 8.57 35.57 -15.63
CA THR A 97 8.65 34.15 -15.23
C THR A 97 9.72 33.44 -16.02
N ARG A 98 9.78 33.74 -17.33
CA ARG A 98 10.69 33.10 -18.26
C ARG A 98 12.14 33.48 -17.96
N ASP A 99 12.42 34.76 -17.73
CA ASP A 99 13.77 35.22 -17.39
C ASP A 99 14.22 34.70 -16.02
N ALA A 100 13.30 34.67 -15.05
CA ALA A 100 13.55 34.10 -13.74
C ALA A 100 13.89 32.60 -13.85
N LEU A 101 13.08 31.80 -14.55
CA LEU A 101 13.34 30.37 -14.76
C LEU A 101 14.65 30.09 -15.51
N ASN A 102 14.98 30.90 -16.52
CA ASN A 102 16.26 30.79 -17.23
C ASN A 102 17.45 30.97 -16.28
N SER A 103 17.34 31.88 -15.28
CA SER A 103 18.39 32.07 -14.28
C SER A 103 18.60 30.84 -13.37
N TYR A 104 17.61 29.95 -13.27
CA TYR A 104 17.70 28.65 -12.61
C TYR A 104 18.08 27.50 -13.56
N GLY A 105 18.52 27.81 -14.78
CA GLY A 105 18.94 26.80 -15.77
C GLY A 105 17.78 26.06 -16.45
N ILE A 106 16.56 26.60 -16.38
CA ILE A 106 15.40 26.05 -17.09
C ILE A 106 15.27 26.78 -18.42
N ASP A 107 15.64 26.13 -19.52
CA ASP A 107 15.58 26.72 -20.86
C ASP A 107 14.16 27.12 -21.32
N ASN A 108 14.09 28.17 -22.13
CA ASN A 108 12.85 28.67 -22.74
C ASN A 108 12.00 27.60 -23.43
N SER A 109 12.62 26.58 -24.04
CA SER A 109 11.92 25.49 -24.73
C SER A 109 11.11 24.60 -23.78
N ARG A 110 11.49 24.55 -22.50
CA ARG A 110 10.81 23.81 -21.44
C ARG A 110 9.65 24.60 -20.84
N ILE A 111 9.60 25.92 -21.07
CA ILE A 111 8.65 26.82 -20.42
C ILE A 111 7.45 27.07 -21.34
N GLY A 112 6.32 26.47 -20.96
CA GLY A 112 5.02 26.63 -21.62
C GLY A 112 4.04 27.52 -20.83
N TYR A 113 2.91 27.80 -21.46
CA TYR A 113 1.76 28.44 -20.82
C TYR A 113 0.49 27.70 -21.22
N ASN A 114 -0.26 27.19 -20.25
CA ASN A 114 -1.45 26.39 -20.48
C ASN A 114 -2.50 26.67 -19.40
N ASN A 115 -3.76 26.87 -19.80
CA ASN A 115 -4.90 27.09 -18.89
C ASN A 115 -4.66 28.19 -17.83
N GLY A 116 -4.07 29.30 -18.25
CA GLY A 116 -3.79 30.43 -17.36
C GLY A 116 -2.54 30.25 -16.48
N ALA A 117 -1.86 29.11 -16.55
CA ALA A 117 -0.71 28.78 -15.72
C ALA A 117 0.59 28.64 -16.53
N THR A 118 1.70 29.00 -15.91
CA THR A 118 3.02 28.66 -16.44
C THR A 118 3.28 27.18 -16.21
N THR A 119 3.85 26.51 -17.21
CA THR A 119 4.28 25.12 -17.11
C THR A 119 5.77 25.00 -17.41
N VAL A 120 6.45 24.05 -16.76
CA VAL A 120 7.82 23.65 -17.11
C VAL A 120 7.81 22.16 -17.45
N ASP A 121 8.35 21.78 -18.60
CA ASP A 121 8.29 20.41 -19.18
C ASP A 121 6.86 19.86 -19.26
N GLY A 122 5.90 20.75 -19.59
CA GLY A 122 4.47 20.42 -19.65
C GLY A 122 3.81 20.22 -18.27
N ARG A 123 4.55 20.38 -17.17
CA ARG A 123 4.03 20.26 -15.79
C ARG A 123 3.68 21.62 -15.22
N TYR A 124 2.67 21.68 -14.35
CA TYR A 124 2.26 22.91 -13.70
C TYR A 124 3.41 23.49 -12.83
N PHE A 125 3.81 24.72 -13.12
CA PHE A 125 4.76 25.49 -12.31
C PHE A 125 4.01 26.39 -11.33
N GLY A 126 3.06 27.18 -11.84
CA GLY A 126 2.26 28.09 -11.02
C GLY A 126 1.30 28.92 -11.87
N THR A 127 0.45 29.70 -11.20
CA THR A 127 -0.36 30.72 -11.88
C THR A 127 0.33 32.08 -11.72
N PRO A 128 0.70 32.78 -12.80
CA PRO A 128 1.35 34.08 -12.72
C PRO A 128 0.42 35.15 -12.18
N SER A 129 0.99 36.15 -11.52
CA SER A 129 0.25 37.30 -10.97
C SER A 129 -0.34 38.17 -12.09
N VAL A 130 0.32 38.25 -13.25
CA VAL A 130 -0.21 38.93 -14.45
C VAL A 130 0.38 38.33 -15.74
N ASN A 131 -0.37 38.42 -16.84
CA ASN A 131 0.08 38.09 -18.19
C ASN A 131 -0.12 39.33 -19.09
N LEU A 132 0.98 39.91 -19.59
CA LEU A 132 0.98 41.10 -20.45
C LEU A 132 1.66 40.78 -21.77
N GLY A 133 0.90 40.82 -22.87
CA GLY A 133 1.45 40.59 -24.21
C GLY A 133 2.06 39.20 -24.41
N GLY A 134 1.61 38.19 -23.66
CA GLY A 134 2.15 36.83 -23.71
C GLY A 134 3.34 36.58 -22.78
N THR A 135 3.82 37.60 -22.06
CA THR A 135 4.83 37.44 -21.01
C THR A 135 4.12 37.34 -19.67
N THR A 136 4.42 36.27 -18.94
CA THR A 136 3.88 36.02 -17.60
C THR A 136 4.82 36.59 -16.55
N TYR A 137 4.26 37.20 -15.51
CA TYR A 137 5.01 37.82 -14.43
C TYR A 137 4.52 37.31 -13.08
N TYR A 138 5.46 37.12 -12.15
CA TYR A 138 5.17 36.83 -10.75
C TYR A 138 5.70 37.97 -9.89
N ASP A 139 5.02 38.22 -8.78
CA ASP A 139 5.70 38.81 -7.63
C ASP A 139 6.76 37.85 -7.09
N GLN A 140 7.80 38.39 -6.46
CA GLN A 140 8.96 37.61 -6.01
C GLN A 140 8.56 36.43 -5.09
N THR A 141 7.58 36.64 -4.21
CA THR A 141 7.12 35.61 -3.26
C THR A 141 6.36 34.51 -3.99
N GLY A 142 5.45 34.86 -4.90
CA GLY A 142 4.72 33.93 -5.75
C GLY A 142 5.65 33.07 -6.61
N PHE A 143 6.70 33.67 -7.19
CA PHE A 143 7.70 32.95 -7.98
C PHE A 143 8.46 31.93 -7.13
N ASN A 144 8.99 32.35 -5.97
CA ASN A 144 9.77 31.48 -5.09
C ASN A 144 8.94 30.27 -4.61
N ASN A 145 7.66 30.49 -4.29
CA ASN A 145 6.75 29.42 -3.90
C ASN A 145 6.47 28.44 -5.06
N ALA A 146 6.24 28.96 -6.26
CA ALA A 146 6.03 28.15 -7.46
C ALA A 146 7.28 27.31 -7.80
N LEU A 147 8.47 27.92 -7.69
CA LEU A 147 9.75 27.24 -7.90
C LEU A 147 9.98 26.09 -6.92
N GLY A 148 9.76 26.33 -5.62
CA GLY A 148 9.90 25.29 -4.60
C GLY A 148 8.96 24.10 -4.85
N ASN A 149 7.69 24.38 -5.17
CA ASN A 149 6.72 23.34 -5.48
C ASN A 149 7.10 22.54 -6.75
N TYR A 150 7.58 23.22 -7.78
CA TYR A 150 8.02 22.60 -9.01
C TYR A 150 9.22 21.66 -8.78
N GLN A 151 10.24 22.10 -8.03
CA GLN A 151 11.42 21.28 -7.71
C GLN A 151 11.05 20.02 -6.92
N ILE A 152 10.09 20.11 -5.99
CA ILE A 152 9.57 18.95 -5.25
C ILE A 152 8.85 17.99 -6.18
N GLY A 153 7.99 18.51 -7.07
CA GLY A 153 7.31 17.71 -8.08
C GLY A 153 8.30 16.98 -8.99
N ASP A 154 9.38 17.66 -9.39
CA ASP A 154 10.41 17.08 -10.23
C ASP A 154 11.22 15.99 -9.51
N MET A 155 11.65 16.23 -8.26
CA MET A 155 12.32 15.19 -7.46
C MET A 155 11.43 13.98 -7.21
N LYS A 156 10.14 14.17 -6.92
CA LYS A 156 9.17 13.07 -6.79
C LYS A 156 9.11 12.24 -8.07
N GLN A 157 9.07 12.91 -9.22
CA GLN A 157 9.04 12.24 -10.52
C GLN A 157 10.37 11.56 -10.86
N GLN A 158 11.51 12.10 -10.44
CA GLN A 158 12.80 11.42 -10.61
C GLN A 158 12.87 10.15 -9.75
N ILE A 159 12.36 10.18 -8.51
CA ILE A 159 12.31 9.02 -7.62
C ILE A 159 11.38 7.94 -8.18
N LEU A 160 10.18 8.33 -8.63
CA LEU A 160 9.16 7.43 -9.19
C LEU A 160 9.52 6.94 -10.60
N GLY A 161 10.24 7.74 -11.39
CA GLY A 161 10.61 7.43 -12.77
C GLY A 161 11.83 6.51 -12.88
N ASN A 162 12.75 6.54 -11.90
CA ASN A 162 13.90 5.64 -11.85
C ASN A 162 13.58 4.28 -11.19
N THR A 163 12.34 4.03 -10.79
CA THR A 163 11.90 2.77 -10.18
C THR A 163 11.21 1.88 -11.21
N GLN A 164 11.99 1.24 -12.07
CA GLN A 164 11.58 -0.09 -12.53
C GLN A 164 11.74 -1.03 -11.34
N LEU A 165 10.62 -1.36 -10.68
CA LEU A 165 10.61 -2.47 -9.73
C LEU A 165 11.16 -3.70 -10.49
N PRO A 166 12.18 -4.39 -9.95
CA PRO A 166 12.72 -5.56 -10.63
C PRO A 166 11.59 -6.56 -10.83
N GLU A 167 11.31 -6.87 -12.10
CA GLU A 167 10.31 -7.85 -12.48
C GLU A 167 10.69 -9.17 -11.80
N ASN A 168 9.78 -9.72 -10.99
CA ASN A 168 10.08 -10.90 -10.19
C ASN A 168 10.29 -12.10 -11.15
N ALA A 169 11.57 -12.41 -11.42
CA ALA A 169 11.97 -13.45 -12.37
C ALA A 169 11.45 -14.85 -12.01
N TYR A 170 11.04 -15.05 -10.75
CA TYR A 170 10.47 -16.29 -10.27
C TYR A 170 8.97 -16.44 -10.59
N THR A 171 8.25 -15.34 -10.82
CA THR A 171 6.82 -15.40 -11.16
C THR A 171 6.58 -16.14 -12.48
N ALA A 172 7.39 -15.85 -13.52
CA ALA A 172 7.31 -16.54 -14.79
C ALA A 172 7.69 -18.04 -14.68
N GLN A 173 8.62 -18.39 -13.79
CA GLN A 173 9.03 -19.77 -13.55
C GLN A 173 7.96 -20.55 -12.78
N ILE A 174 7.32 -19.93 -11.78
CA ILE A 174 6.21 -20.51 -11.01
C ILE A 174 4.98 -20.71 -11.90
N ASP A 175 4.63 -19.74 -12.75
CA ASP A 175 3.52 -19.87 -13.70
C ASP A 175 3.76 -20.96 -14.74
N ALA A 176 5.00 -21.09 -15.24
CA ALA A 176 5.37 -22.18 -16.14
C ALA A 176 5.23 -23.54 -15.45
N LEU A 177 5.66 -23.64 -14.19
CA LEU A 177 5.57 -24.87 -13.40
C LEU A 177 4.11 -25.22 -13.08
N MET A 178 3.30 -24.24 -12.67
CA MET A 178 1.86 -24.38 -12.41
C MET A 178 1.08 -24.78 -13.68
N LYS A 179 1.45 -24.23 -14.83
CA LYS A 179 0.86 -24.59 -16.12
C LYS A 179 1.22 -26.03 -16.51
N GLN A 180 2.45 -26.46 -16.26
CA GLN A 180 2.86 -27.85 -16.45
C GLN A 180 2.10 -28.79 -15.51
N LEU A 181 1.91 -28.39 -14.24
CA LEU A 181 1.17 -29.13 -13.22
C LEU A 181 -0.33 -29.26 -13.56
N ASN A 182 -0.93 -28.21 -14.12
CA ASN A 182 -2.32 -28.23 -14.63
C ASN A 182 -2.49 -29.07 -15.90
N GLN A 183 -1.45 -29.16 -16.74
CA GLN A 183 -1.48 -30.02 -17.93
C GLN A 183 -1.39 -31.50 -17.54
N SER A 184 -0.53 -31.87 -16.58
CA SER A 184 -0.46 -33.23 -16.06
C SER A 184 -1.68 -33.62 -15.21
N ALA A 185 -2.31 -32.66 -14.52
CA ALA A 185 -3.56 -32.87 -13.80
C ALA A 185 -4.76 -33.19 -14.72
N ASN A 186 -4.80 -32.63 -15.93
CA ASN A 186 -5.92 -32.82 -16.86
C ASN A 186 -5.83 -34.11 -17.70
N THR A 187 -4.70 -34.83 -17.69
CA THR A 187 -4.52 -36.14 -18.37
C THR A 187 -4.99 -37.34 -17.55
N GLN A 188 -6.10 -37.22 -16.81
CA GLN A 188 -6.60 -38.25 -15.86
C GLN A 188 -7.31 -39.45 -16.52
N ASN A 189 -7.66 -39.40 -17.81
CA ASN A 189 -8.15 -40.58 -18.52
C ASN A 189 -6.97 -41.36 -19.12
N VAL A 190 -6.39 -42.25 -18.32
CA VAL A 190 -5.45 -43.26 -18.80
C VAL A 190 -6.24 -44.28 -19.61
N ASP A 191 -6.20 -44.17 -20.93
CA ASP A 191 -6.71 -45.19 -21.84
C ASP A 191 -5.78 -46.40 -21.79
N ALA A 192 -6.13 -47.38 -20.95
CA ALA A 192 -5.36 -48.61 -20.78
C ALA A 192 -5.17 -49.38 -22.09
N TYR A 193 -6.15 -49.30 -23.01
CA TYR A 193 -6.15 -50.00 -24.29
C TYR A 193 -5.18 -49.35 -25.30
N GLY A 194 -4.88 -48.06 -25.13
CA GLY A 194 -3.92 -47.32 -25.96
C GLY A 194 -2.45 -47.49 -25.55
N THR A 195 -2.16 -48.21 -24.46
CA THR A 195 -0.80 -48.33 -23.94
C THR A 195 0.04 -49.35 -24.74
N PRO A 196 1.36 -49.10 -24.93
CA PRO A 196 2.27 -50.09 -25.51
C PRO A 196 2.30 -51.41 -24.72
N GLU A 197 2.17 -51.33 -23.40
CA GLU A 197 2.07 -52.50 -22.52
C GLU A 197 0.85 -53.36 -22.85
N TYR A 198 -0.34 -52.77 -23.03
CA TYR A 198 -1.55 -53.53 -23.39
C TYR A 198 -1.41 -54.24 -24.73
N ALA A 199 -0.86 -53.57 -25.75
CA ALA A 199 -0.61 -54.16 -27.05
C ALA A 199 0.34 -55.38 -26.97
N ALA A 200 1.35 -55.34 -26.10
CA ALA A 200 2.25 -56.46 -25.87
C ALA A 200 1.54 -57.66 -25.23
N TYR A 201 0.66 -57.42 -24.24
CA TYR A 201 -0.13 -58.47 -23.60
C TYR A 201 -1.17 -59.06 -24.54
N GLN A 202 -1.83 -58.24 -25.37
CA GLN A 202 -2.77 -58.71 -26.39
C GLN A 202 -2.07 -59.64 -27.40
N ALA A 203 -0.90 -59.25 -27.91
CA ALA A 203 -0.11 -60.09 -28.81
C ALA A 203 0.37 -61.39 -28.14
N GLN A 204 0.52 -61.42 -26.81
CA GLN A 204 0.83 -62.64 -26.07
C GLN A 204 -0.41 -63.54 -25.90
N ALA A 205 -1.55 -62.96 -25.56
CA ALA A 205 -2.83 -63.64 -25.43
C ALA A 205 -3.24 -64.31 -26.76
N ASP A 206 -3.08 -63.61 -27.89
CA ASP A 206 -3.36 -64.15 -29.23
C ASP A 206 -2.50 -65.37 -29.56
N ARG A 207 -1.21 -65.32 -29.23
CA ARG A 207 -0.29 -66.46 -29.42
C ARG A 207 -0.71 -67.67 -28.60
N ARG A 208 -1.16 -67.46 -27.35
CA ARG A 208 -1.66 -68.53 -26.47
C ARG A 208 -2.97 -69.11 -26.98
N ALA A 209 -3.90 -68.26 -27.44
CA ALA A 209 -5.18 -68.70 -28.00
C ALA A 209 -4.97 -69.56 -29.27
N GLN A 210 -4.06 -69.15 -30.17
CA GLN A 210 -3.72 -69.93 -31.36
C GLN A 210 -3.04 -71.26 -31.04
N ALA A 211 -2.18 -71.30 -30.02
CA ALA A 211 -1.54 -72.54 -29.57
C ALA A 211 -2.58 -73.49 -28.94
N GLY A 212 -3.47 -72.99 -28.08
CA GLY A 212 -4.54 -73.76 -27.46
C GLY A 212 -5.55 -74.30 -28.48
N THR A 213 -5.90 -73.50 -29.49
CA THR A 213 -6.79 -73.93 -30.58
C THR A 213 -6.15 -75.07 -31.39
N ARG A 214 -4.86 -74.96 -31.72
CA ARG A 214 -4.12 -76.04 -32.41
C ARG A 214 -4.08 -77.32 -31.57
N ALA A 215 -3.81 -77.22 -30.28
CA ALA A 215 -3.82 -78.37 -29.37
C ALA A 215 -5.22 -79.01 -29.26
N ALA A 216 -6.28 -78.20 -29.22
CA ALA A 216 -7.66 -78.70 -29.21
C ALA A 216 -8.03 -79.38 -30.55
N GLN A 217 -7.57 -78.84 -31.69
CA GLN A 217 -7.74 -79.42 -33.02
C GLN A 217 -7.03 -80.77 -33.14
N GLU A 218 -5.79 -80.88 -32.67
CA GLU A 218 -5.05 -82.15 -32.64
C GLU A 218 -5.74 -83.19 -31.76
N ALA A 219 -6.20 -82.79 -30.56
CA ALA A 219 -6.90 -83.69 -29.64
C ALA A 219 -8.23 -84.22 -30.22
N LEU A 220 -9.01 -83.36 -30.90
CA LEU A 220 -10.30 -83.74 -31.48
C LEU A 220 -10.17 -84.44 -32.84
N GLY A 221 -9.15 -84.11 -33.63
CA GLY A 221 -8.79 -84.83 -34.85
C GLY A 221 -8.45 -86.30 -34.58
N SER A 222 -7.90 -86.61 -33.39
CA SER A 222 -7.65 -87.99 -32.96
C SER A 222 -8.93 -88.77 -32.57
N ALA A 223 -10.05 -88.09 -32.30
CA ALA A 223 -11.28 -88.66 -31.74
C ALA A 223 -12.40 -88.99 -32.76
N GLY A 224 -12.19 -88.70 -34.06
CA GLY A 224 -13.14 -89.06 -35.13
C GLY A 224 -14.27 -88.05 -35.39
N PHE A 225 -14.76 -88.04 -36.64
CA PHE A 225 -15.54 -87.01 -37.34
C PHE A 225 -16.89 -86.54 -36.73
N GLY A 226 -17.28 -87.02 -35.54
CA GLY A 226 -18.61 -86.79 -34.94
C GLY A 226 -18.71 -85.60 -33.96
N ARG A 227 -17.64 -84.83 -33.72
CA ARG A 227 -17.60 -83.77 -32.67
C ARG A 227 -17.28 -82.37 -33.18
N SER A 228 -17.59 -82.05 -34.43
CA SER A 228 -17.27 -80.75 -35.05
C SER A 228 -17.86 -79.54 -34.31
N THR A 229 -19.03 -79.69 -33.67
CA THR A 229 -19.64 -78.66 -32.81
C THR A 229 -18.84 -78.38 -31.54
N ALA A 230 -18.22 -79.41 -30.94
CA ALA A 230 -17.41 -79.26 -29.73
C ALA A 230 -16.09 -78.52 -29.98
N LEU A 231 -15.57 -78.53 -31.21
CA LEU A 231 -14.37 -77.77 -31.58
C LEU A 231 -14.67 -76.26 -31.60
N GLY A 232 -15.81 -75.87 -32.17
CA GLY A 232 -16.24 -74.46 -32.21
C GLY A 232 -16.43 -73.87 -30.81
N GLU A 233 -17.13 -74.60 -29.95
CA GLU A 233 -17.34 -74.21 -28.54
C GLU A 233 -16.02 -74.11 -27.77
N ARG A 234 -15.10 -75.07 -27.97
CA ARG A 234 -13.81 -75.06 -27.26
C ARG A 234 -12.86 -73.98 -27.76
N ALA A 235 -12.83 -73.72 -29.07
CA ALA A 235 -12.03 -72.64 -29.63
C ALA A 235 -12.53 -71.26 -29.17
N GLN A 236 -13.86 -71.07 -29.11
CA GLN A 236 -14.46 -69.86 -28.53
C GLN A 236 -14.16 -69.74 -27.03
N GLY A 237 -14.24 -70.84 -26.27
CA GLY A 237 -13.87 -70.86 -24.85
C GLY A 237 -12.43 -70.41 -24.60
N ILE A 238 -11.49 -70.90 -25.40
CA ILE A 238 -10.07 -70.51 -25.29
C ILE A 238 -9.86 -69.03 -25.62
N GLN A 239 -10.55 -68.48 -26.63
CA GLN A 239 -10.48 -67.06 -26.95
C GLN A 239 -11.09 -66.18 -25.86
N ASN A 240 -12.22 -66.62 -25.28
CA ASN A 240 -12.88 -65.92 -24.18
C ASN A 240 -12.01 -65.91 -22.91
N GLU A 241 -11.37 -67.04 -22.55
CA GLU A 241 -10.45 -67.10 -21.40
C GLU A 241 -9.25 -66.16 -21.55
N GLN A 242 -8.68 -66.04 -22.76
CA GLN A 242 -7.56 -65.13 -22.98
C GLN A 242 -7.99 -63.65 -22.97
N THR A 243 -9.21 -63.35 -23.45
CA THR A 243 -9.78 -62.00 -23.37
C THR A 243 -10.10 -61.63 -21.93
N GLU A 244 -10.67 -62.55 -21.16
CA GLU A 244 -10.95 -62.39 -19.74
C GLU A 244 -9.66 -62.16 -18.93
N TYR A 245 -8.55 -62.82 -19.27
CA TYR A 245 -7.24 -62.56 -18.66
C TYR A 245 -6.75 -61.12 -18.90
N LEU A 246 -6.95 -60.57 -20.10
CA LEU A 246 -6.58 -59.18 -20.40
C LEU A 246 -7.40 -58.19 -19.56
N ASP A 247 -8.71 -58.39 -19.48
CA ASP A 247 -9.59 -57.47 -18.74
C ASP A 247 -9.43 -57.58 -17.21
N THR A 248 -9.27 -58.80 -16.68
CA THR A 248 -9.27 -59.03 -15.23
C THR A 248 -7.90 -58.88 -14.56
N GLN A 249 -6.80 -59.13 -15.28
CA GLN A 249 -5.45 -59.10 -14.69
C GLN A 249 -4.56 -58.02 -15.29
N VAL A 250 -4.59 -57.84 -16.61
CA VAL A 250 -3.66 -56.94 -17.29
C VAL A 250 -4.08 -55.47 -17.16
N ILE A 251 -5.34 -55.15 -17.44
CA ILE A 251 -5.82 -53.76 -17.36
C ILE A 251 -5.64 -53.16 -15.95
N PRO A 252 -6.00 -53.85 -14.84
CA PRO A 252 -5.76 -53.31 -13.50
C PRO A 252 -4.28 -53.09 -13.20
N MET A 253 -3.40 -53.99 -13.67
CA MET A 253 -1.96 -53.87 -13.48
C MET A 253 -1.39 -52.66 -14.23
N ILE A 254 -1.83 -52.43 -15.47
CA ILE A 254 -1.43 -51.27 -16.27
C ILE A 254 -1.91 -49.97 -15.60
N LEU A 255 -3.17 -49.92 -15.16
CA LEU A 255 -3.70 -48.76 -14.45
C LEU A 255 -2.91 -48.45 -13.17
N GLN A 256 -2.55 -49.48 -12.41
CA GLN A 256 -1.81 -49.31 -11.16
C GLN A 256 -0.39 -48.78 -11.41
N ASN A 257 0.28 -49.28 -12.44
CA ASN A 257 1.63 -48.87 -12.78
C ASN A 257 1.66 -47.42 -13.34
N GLU A 258 0.65 -47.05 -14.11
CA GLU A 258 0.55 -45.69 -14.67
C GLU A 258 0.18 -44.65 -13.60
N ARG A 259 -0.67 -45.01 -12.61
CA ARG A 259 -0.93 -44.18 -11.42
C ARG A 259 0.35 -43.96 -10.59
N ALA A 260 1.18 -44.98 -10.43
CA ALA A 260 2.45 -44.86 -9.70
C ALA A 260 3.45 -43.92 -10.40
N LYS A 261 3.56 -44.00 -11.74
CA LYS A 261 4.36 -43.05 -12.53
C LYS A 261 3.83 -41.62 -12.40
N GLN A 262 2.51 -41.41 -12.43
CA GLN A 262 1.93 -40.08 -12.22
C GLN A 262 2.25 -39.52 -10.84
N GLN A 263 2.16 -40.32 -9.77
CA GLN A 263 2.54 -39.89 -8.42
C GLN A 263 4.00 -39.47 -8.33
N GLN A 264 4.93 -40.21 -8.95
CA GLN A 264 6.35 -39.82 -8.97
C GLN A 264 6.61 -38.50 -9.71
N VAL A 265 5.85 -38.20 -10.76
CA VAL A 265 5.95 -36.91 -11.46
C VAL A 265 5.47 -35.77 -10.56
N TYR A 266 4.37 -35.98 -9.82
CA TYR A 266 3.87 -35.02 -8.84
C TYR A 266 4.86 -34.76 -7.70
N ASP A 267 5.45 -35.81 -7.12
CA ASP A 267 6.42 -35.68 -6.03
C ASP A 267 7.68 -34.91 -6.47
N ASN A 268 8.17 -35.17 -7.68
CA ASN A 268 9.31 -34.43 -8.23
C ASN A 268 8.97 -32.95 -8.50
N LEU A 269 7.75 -32.65 -8.95
CA LEU A 269 7.29 -31.27 -9.19
C LEU A 269 7.05 -30.52 -7.88
N ALA A 270 6.47 -31.16 -6.86
CA ALA A 270 6.24 -30.56 -5.54
C ALA A 270 7.57 -30.22 -4.83
N ASN A 271 8.57 -31.09 -4.96
CA ASN A 271 9.92 -30.84 -4.44
C ASN A 271 10.62 -29.66 -5.13
N LEU A 272 10.26 -29.34 -6.38
CA LEU A 272 10.78 -28.16 -7.09
C LEU A 272 10.03 -26.87 -6.72
N LEU A 273 8.72 -26.96 -6.48
CA LEU A 273 7.85 -25.82 -6.19
C LEU A 273 8.15 -25.19 -4.82
N ASN A 274 8.45 -26.00 -3.81
CA ASN A 274 8.65 -25.56 -2.43
C ASN A 274 9.81 -24.55 -2.24
N PRO A 275 11.03 -24.78 -2.77
CA PRO A 275 12.12 -23.81 -2.67
C PRO A 275 11.90 -22.56 -3.54
N LEU A 276 11.19 -22.68 -4.66
CA LEU A 276 10.82 -21.54 -5.52
C LEU A 276 9.83 -20.60 -4.84
N MET A 277 8.83 -21.13 -4.14
CA MET A 277 7.91 -20.33 -3.32
C MET A 277 8.62 -19.61 -2.16
N GLN A 278 9.59 -20.25 -1.51
CA GLN A 278 10.38 -19.58 -0.46
C GLN A 278 11.24 -18.44 -1.02
N GLN A 279 11.83 -18.60 -2.21
CA GLN A 279 12.58 -17.52 -2.87
C GLN A 279 11.70 -16.34 -3.29
N GLN A 280 10.44 -16.58 -3.69
CA GLN A 280 9.50 -15.51 -4.01
C GLN A 280 9.30 -14.58 -2.80
N GLY A 281 9.12 -15.15 -1.59
CA GLY A 281 8.93 -14.37 -0.36
C GLY A 281 10.09 -13.43 -0.03
N TYR A 282 11.34 -13.85 -0.25
CA TYR A 282 12.51 -12.99 -0.05
C TYR A 282 12.60 -11.83 -1.06
N THR A 283 12.17 -12.08 -2.30
CA THR A 283 12.21 -11.09 -3.37
C THR A 283 11.14 -10.02 -3.16
N ASP A 284 9.95 -10.43 -2.70
CA ASP A 284 8.86 -9.53 -2.35
C ASP A 284 9.17 -8.71 -1.08
N GLN A 285 9.82 -9.30 -0.07
CA GLN A 285 10.28 -8.56 1.12
C GLN A 285 11.33 -7.49 0.79
N ARG A 286 12.26 -7.76 -0.14
CA ARG A 286 13.22 -6.74 -0.61
C ARG A 286 12.54 -5.61 -1.39
N SER A 287 11.52 -5.94 -2.18
CA SER A 287 10.71 -4.94 -2.89
C SER A 287 9.98 -4.02 -1.89
N GLN A 288 9.38 -4.61 -0.84
CA GLN A 288 8.75 -3.85 0.25
C GLN A 288 9.74 -2.98 1.02
N GLN A 289 10.91 -3.49 1.40
CA GLN A 289 11.93 -2.68 2.08
C GLN A 289 12.44 -1.52 1.22
N ASN A 290 12.62 -1.72 -0.08
CA ASN A 290 13.00 -0.63 -0.99
C ASN A 290 11.90 0.44 -1.10
N LEU A 291 10.63 0.04 -1.17
CA LEU A 291 9.51 0.98 -1.10
C LEU A 291 9.49 1.74 0.23
N GLN A 292 9.69 1.05 1.35
CA GLN A 292 9.69 1.65 2.68
C GLN A 292 10.83 2.65 2.87
N ASN A 293 12.03 2.32 2.39
CA ASN A 293 13.19 3.22 2.37
C ASN A 293 12.95 4.45 1.49
N GLN A 294 12.27 4.29 0.36
CA GLN A 294 11.89 5.40 -0.51
C GLN A 294 10.81 6.30 0.11
N TYR A 295 9.82 5.73 0.79
CA TYR A 295 8.82 6.50 1.53
C TYR A 295 9.45 7.30 2.67
N ASN A 296 10.43 6.72 3.38
CA ASN A 296 11.21 7.43 4.39
C ASN A 296 12.02 8.58 3.78
N ALA A 297 12.65 8.37 2.62
CA ALA A 297 13.35 9.43 1.90
C ALA A 297 12.42 10.56 1.43
N LEU A 298 11.21 10.23 0.96
CA LEU A 298 10.18 11.22 0.60
C LEU A 298 9.72 12.01 1.83
N GLY A 299 9.48 11.33 2.95
CA GLY A 299 9.13 11.94 4.24
C GLY A 299 10.20 12.93 4.71
N MET A 300 11.48 12.54 4.59
CA MET A 300 12.62 13.37 4.96
C MET A 300 12.69 14.66 4.12
N LEU A 301 12.45 14.58 2.81
CA LEU A 301 12.47 15.74 1.91
C LEU A 301 11.39 16.78 2.27
N THR A 302 10.17 16.34 2.60
CA THR A 302 9.11 17.24 3.09
C THR A 302 9.45 17.86 4.45
N SER A 303 10.16 17.14 5.32
CA SER A 303 10.57 17.65 6.63
C SER A 303 11.69 18.70 6.54
N GLU A 304 12.61 18.57 5.57
CA GLU A 304 13.70 19.51 5.33
C GLU A 304 13.17 20.91 4.92
N GLN A 305 12.09 20.96 4.12
CA GLN A 305 11.46 22.21 3.71
C GLN A 305 10.76 22.93 4.87
N GLN A 306 10.09 22.17 5.74
CA GLN A 306 9.51 22.71 6.98
C GLN A 306 10.62 23.30 7.86
N ARG A 307 11.73 22.59 7.99
CA ARG A 307 12.94 23.08 8.68
C ARG A 307 13.52 24.35 8.05
N GLY A 308 13.50 24.50 6.73
CA GLY A 308 13.97 25.72 6.05
C GLY A 308 13.09 26.95 6.31
N LEU A 309 11.75 26.76 6.32
CA LEU A 309 10.80 27.81 6.70
C LEU A 309 10.91 28.14 8.20
N ASP A 310 11.10 27.13 9.03
CA ASP A 310 11.27 27.29 10.47
C ASP A 310 12.61 27.96 10.81
N ASN A 311 13.70 27.65 10.09
CA ASN A 311 14.99 28.31 10.22
C ASN A 311 14.93 29.77 9.77
N ASN A 312 14.31 30.06 8.62
CA ASN A 312 14.11 31.44 8.18
C ASN A 312 13.23 32.25 9.15
N ARG A 313 12.32 31.60 9.87
CA ARG A 313 11.50 32.21 10.94
C ARG A 313 12.24 32.30 12.28
N ALA A 314 13.13 31.37 12.58
CA ALA A 314 13.96 31.36 13.79
C ALA A 314 15.07 32.43 13.71
N ASP A 315 15.79 32.51 12.59
CA ASP A 315 16.76 33.59 12.32
C ASP A 315 16.09 34.96 12.31
N ALA A 316 14.85 35.02 11.83
CA ALA A 316 13.97 36.17 11.89
C ALA A 316 13.54 36.57 13.31
N SER A 317 13.30 35.59 14.20
CA SER A 317 13.04 35.82 15.62
C SER A 317 14.29 36.36 16.33
N LEU A 318 15.47 35.93 15.89
CA LEU A 318 16.76 36.33 16.45
C LEU A 318 17.16 37.76 16.03
N THR A 319 16.79 38.18 14.82
CA THR A 319 17.15 39.49 14.23
C THR A 319 16.07 40.57 14.41
N GLY A 320 14.86 40.19 14.81
CA GLY A 320 13.74 41.11 15.06
C GLY A 320 13.18 41.83 13.82
N THR A 321 13.66 41.49 12.62
CA THR A 321 13.42 42.23 11.38
C THR A 321 12.38 41.59 10.45
N TYR A 322 11.81 40.44 10.83
CA TYR A 322 10.87 39.73 9.98
C TYR A 322 9.45 40.27 10.08
N LEU A 323 8.92 40.61 8.90
CA LEU A 323 7.53 40.95 8.69
C LEU A 323 6.86 39.77 8.00
N THR A 324 5.70 39.34 8.49
CA THR A 324 4.85 38.40 7.76
C THR A 324 4.42 39.00 6.42
N PRO A 325 4.00 38.18 5.42
CA PRO A 325 3.57 38.70 4.11
C PRO A 325 2.47 39.76 4.20
N GLU A 326 1.51 39.59 5.12
CA GLU A 326 0.46 40.58 5.39
C GLU A 326 1.03 41.89 5.93
N GLN A 327 2.02 41.80 6.83
CA GLN A 327 2.71 42.95 7.40
C GLN A 327 3.57 43.70 6.37
N GLN A 328 4.25 42.97 5.46
CA GLN A 328 4.94 43.58 4.32
C GLN A 328 3.97 44.32 3.40
N SER A 329 2.80 43.74 3.13
CA SER A 329 1.75 44.41 2.34
C SER A 329 1.28 45.71 2.99
N MET A 330 1.13 45.74 4.33
CA MET A 330 0.78 46.97 5.05
C MET A 330 1.86 48.04 4.94
N VAL A 331 3.14 47.66 5.10
CA VAL A 331 4.28 48.58 4.94
C VAL A 331 4.33 49.15 3.53
N ASN A 332 4.22 48.30 2.50
CA ASN A 332 4.24 48.71 1.10
C ASN A 332 3.06 49.63 0.76
N SER A 333 1.86 49.32 1.27
CA SER A 333 0.67 50.17 1.09
C SER A 333 0.86 51.55 1.72
N LEU A 334 1.45 51.60 2.93
CA LEU A 334 1.73 52.85 3.63
C LEU A 334 2.78 53.69 2.91
N LEU A 335 3.84 53.05 2.40
CA LEU A 335 4.88 53.71 1.59
C LEU A 335 4.29 54.27 0.30
N SER A 336 3.41 53.54 -0.39
CA SER A 336 2.73 54.03 -1.60
C SER A 336 1.87 55.28 -1.32
N LEU A 337 1.07 55.26 -0.25
CA LEU A 337 0.26 56.43 0.14
C LEU A 337 1.12 57.64 0.51
N LYS A 338 2.27 57.44 1.15
CA LYS A 338 3.23 58.51 1.43
C LYS A 338 3.81 59.11 0.15
N GLN A 339 4.21 58.26 -0.79
CA GLN A 339 4.70 58.72 -2.10
C GLN A 339 3.65 59.55 -2.85
N GLN A 340 2.39 59.10 -2.84
CA GLN A 340 1.27 59.86 -3.43
C GLN A 340 1.05 61.20 -2.72
N ALA A 341 1.11 61.22 -1.38
CA ALA A 341 0.91 62.42 -0.57
C ALA A 341 2.03 63.47 -0.73
N GLU A 342 3.21 63.06 -1.22
CA GLU A 342 4.37 63.92 -1.45
C GLU A 342 4.51 64.37 -2.91
N THR A 343 3.66 63.86 -3.80
CA THR A 343 3.66 64.25 -5.21
C THR A 343 3.26 65.72 -5.37
N LYS A 344 4.05 66.49 -6.12
CA LYS A 344 3.74 67.90 -6.42
C LYS A 344 2.42 67.99 -7.19
N GLY A 345 1.55 68.92 -6.80
CA GLY A 345 0.28 69.20 -7.48
C GLY A 345 -0.96 68.63 -6.80
N ILE A 346 -0.84 67.84 -5.73
CA ILE A 346 -2.01 67.43 -4.94
C ILE A 346 -2.53 68.59 -4.08
N THR A 347 -3.85 68.68 -3.95
CA THR A 347 -4.51 69.67 -3.10
C THR A 347 -4.38 69.32 -1.60
N LYS A 348 -4.59 70.30 -0.72
CA LYS A 348 -4.61 70.09 0.73
C LYS A 348 -5.64 69.04 1.15
N ASP A 349 -6.81 69.02 0.50
CA ASP A 349 -7.89 68.08 0.82
C ASP A 349 -7.56 66.65 0.37
N GLN A 350 -6.96 66.48 -0.81
CA GLN A 350 -6.45 65.17 -1.27
C GLN A 350 -5.37 64.63 -0.33
N ARG A 351 -4.46 65.49 0.12
CA ARG A 351 -3.44 65.11 1.11
C ARG A 351 -4.09 64.65 2.42
N ASN A 352 -5.09 65.36 2.92
CA ASN A 352 -5.82 64.98 4.13
C ASN A 352 -6.50 63.60 3.99
N ILE A 353 -7.04 63.27 2.82
CA ILE A 353 -7.65 61.95 2.55
C ILE A 353 -6.59 60.84 2.58
N LEU A 354 -5.46 61.03 1.88
CA LEU A 354 -4.35 60.06 1.86
C LEU A 354 -3.75 59.87 3.26
N SER A 355 -3.62 60.95 4.04
CA SER A 355 -3.17 60.87 5.44
C SER A 355 -4.13 60.05 6.31
N LYS A 356 -5.46 60.24 6.17
CA LYS A 356 -6.45 59.43 6.90
C LYS A 356 -6.38 57.94 6.54
N GLN A 357 -6.18 57.61 5.26
CA GLN A 357 -5.98 56.22 4.82
C GLN A 357 -4.68 55.63 5.40
N ALA A 358 -3.60 56.42 5.42
CA ALA A 358 -2.35 56.03 6.04
C ALA A 358 -2.50 55.80 7.56
N ASP A 359 -3.30 56.59 8.25
CA ASP A 359 -3.58 56.41 9.69
C ASP A 359 -4.34 55.11 9.98
N GLN A 360 -5.26 54.71 9.10
CA GLN A 360 -5.93 53.41 9.21
C GLN A 360 -4.94 52.24 9.07
N ILE A 361 -3.99 52.34 8.14
CA ILE A 361 -2.94 51.32 7.97
C ILE A 361 -2.00 51.31 9.18
N ARG A 362 -1.58 52.47 9.70
CA ARG A 362 -0.76 52.56 10.93
C ARG A 362 -1.44 51.91 12.13
N SER A 363 -2.75 52.12 12.29
CA SER A 363 -3.53 51.48 13.36
C SER A 363 -3.56 49.96 13.21
N ARG A 364 -3.71 49.45 11.98
CA ARG A 364 -3.60 48.00 11.70
C ARG A 364 -2.19 47.46 11.91
N MET A 365 -1.16 48.21 11.53
CA MET A 365 0.24 47.87 11.78
C MET A 365 0.51 47.72 13.28
N GLN A 366 0.05 48.68 14.09
CA GLN A 366 0.15 48.60 15.55
C GLN A 366 -0.61 47.40 16.12
N ALA A 367 -1.83 47.13 15.64
CA ALA A 367 -2.60 45.94 16.03
C ALA A 367 -1.93 44.62 15.63
N SER A 368 -1.16 44.62 14.53
CA SER A 368 -0.35 43.48 14.10
C SER A 368 1.02 43.40 14.80
N GLY A 369 1.32 44.28 15.75
CA GLY A 369 2.58 44.29 16.50
C GLY A 369 3.77 44.89 15.74
N ILE A 370 3.55 45.69 14.70
CA ILE A 370 4.56 46.53 14.06
C ILE A 370 4.51 47.92 14.68
N ASP A 371 5.66 48.50 15.03
CA ASP A 371 5.72 49.88 15.52
C ASP A 371 5.52 50.89 14.36
N PRO A 372 4.43 51.69 14.35
CA PRO A 372 4.17 52.66 13.28
C PRO A 372 4.96 53.97 13.44
N THR A 373 5.71 54.19 14.52
CA THR A 373 6.40 55.46 14.81
C THR A 373 7.40 55.85 13.73
N GLN A 374 8.12 54.86 13.18
CA GLN A 374 9.03 55.02 12.04
C GLN A 374 8.34 55.39 10.72
N TYR A 375 7.01 55.31 10.69
CA TYR A 375 6.15 55.63 9.56
C TYR A 375 5.16 56.76 9.87
N GLY A 376 5.40 57.53 10.94
CA GLY A 376 4.52 58.59 11.43
C GLY A 376 4.13 59.63 10.37
N ALA A 377 3.10 60.43 10.67
CA ALA A 377 2.60 61.46 9.76
C ALA A 377 3.66 62.53 9.41
N ASN A 378 4.67 62.71 10.27
CA ASN A 378 5.79 63.63 10.13
C ASN A 378 7.02 63.03 9.39
N VAL A 379 7.02 61.74 9.07
CA VAL A 379 8.14 61.09 8.36
C VAL A 379 7.85 61.10 6.87
N ASN A 380 8.75 61.66 6.06
CA ASN A 380 8.58 61.65 4.60
C ASN A 380 8.85 60.27 3.97
N PHE A 381 8.49 60.07 2.71
CA PHE A 381 8.65 58.81 1.99
C PHE A 381 10.10 58.34 1.97
N ASN A 382 11.05 59.23 1.67
CA ASN A 382 12.47 58.88 1.54
C ASN A 382 13.04 58.34 2.86
N THR A 383 12.68 58.93 3.99
CA THR A 383 13.09 58.45 5.32
C THR A 383 12.32 57.18 5.70
N ALA A 384 11.01 57.11 5.42
CA ALA A 384 10.20 55.94 5.74
C ALA A 384 10.62 54.70 4.93
N SER A 385 11.03 54.86 3.67
CA SER A 385 11.44 53.76 2.79
C SER A 385 12.79 53.14 3.17
N GLN A 386 13.61 53.86 3.96
CA GLN A 386 14.89 53.37 4.46
C GLN A 386 14.77 52.61 5.79
N ASN A 387 13.62 52.71 6.46
CA ASN A 387 13.40 52.09 7.76
C ASN A 387 12.85 50.67 7.60
N THR A 388 13.58 49.66 8.07
CA THR A 388 13.03 48.30 8.20
C THR A 388 12.25 48.22 9.52
N PRO A 389 10.91 48.09 9.50
CA PRO A 389 10.14 48.07 10.74
C PRO A 389 10.49 46.83 11.54
N GLY A 390 10.83 47.04 12.81
CA GLY A 390 11.02 45.96 13.76
C GLY A 390 9.70 45.39 14.28
N ARG A 391 9.71 44.07 14.49
CA ARG A 391 9.08 43.39 15.63
C ARG A 391 8.81 44.21 16.90
N THR A 392 7.59 44.48 17.36
CA THR A 392 7.43 44.76 18.81
C THR A 392 7.64 43.46 19.60
N LEU A 393 8.26 43.54 20.78
CA LEU A 393 8.50 42.36 21.65
C LEU A 393 7.20 41.61 21.98
N GLN A 394 6.10 42.34 22.16
CA GLN A 394 4.76 41.77 22.38
C GLN A 394 4.23 41.04 21.13
N GLY A 395 4.47 41.58 19.93
CA GLY A 395 4.15 40.89 18.68
C GLY A 395 4.96 39.60 18.49
N GLN A 396 6.21 39.56 18.94
CA GLN A 396 7.03 38.35 18.91
C GLN A 396 6.48 37.25 19.85
N GLN A 397 6.01 37.62 21.05
CA GLN A 397 5.40 36.66 21.97
C GLN A 397 4.08 36.08 21.45
N LEU A 398 3.25 36.91 20.81
CA LEU A 398 1.98 36.45 20.22
C LEU A 398 2.21 35.47 19.07
N ASP A 399 3.25 35.71 18.26
CA ASP A 399 3.60 34.81 17.16
C ASP A 399 4.17 33.48 17.66
N MET A 400 5.00 33.48 18.72
CA MET A 400 5.44 32.23 19.36
C MET A 400 4.24 31.40 19.84
N GLN A 401 3.24 32.01 20.48
CA GLN A 401 2.05 31.27 20.90
C GLN A 401 1.25 30.70 19.73
N LYS A 402 1.10 31.46 18.63
CA LYS A 402 0.44 30.96 17.42
C LYS A 402 1.23 29.85 16.75
N GLN A 403 2.56 29.93 16.78
CA GLN A 403 3.45 28.92 16.26
C GLN A 403 3.35 27.62 17.05
N ASP A 404 3.33 27.67 18.38
CA ASP A 404 3.14 26.49 19.22
C ASP A 404 1.79 25.80 18.93
N GLN A 405 0.72 26.58 18.73
CA GLN A 405 -0.58 26.02 18.34
C GLN A 405 -0.55 25.37 16.95
N GLN A 406 0.05 26.02 15.95
CA GLN A 406 0.13 25.46 14.59
C GLN A 406 1.04 24.23 14.53
N PHE A 407 2.16 24.24 15.26
CA PHE A 407 3.06 23.11 15.37
C PHE A 407 2.35 21.91 16.01
N ASN A 408 1.65 22.12 17.12
CA ASN A 408 0.89 21.07 17.80
C ASN A 408 -0.22 20.50 16.90
N GLN A 409 -0.97 21.35 16.19
CA GLN A 409 -1.98 20.88 15.23
C GLN A 409 -1.36 20.08 14.09
N GLY A 410 -0.26 20.56 13.49
CA GLY A 410 0.43 19.85 12.43
C GLY A 410 1.07 18.54 12.88
N MET A 411 1.50 18.43 14.14
CA MET A 411 2.00 17.17 14.70
C MET A 411 0.86 16.17 14.92
N GLN A 412 -0.29 16.64 15.43
CA GLN A 412 -1.47 15.82 15.65
C GLN A 412 -2.05 15.28 14.33
N THR A 413 -2.12 16.11 13.28
CA THR A 413 -2.54 15.65 11.93
C THR A 413 -1.57 14.61 11.37
N ARG A 414 -0.26 14.77 11.56
CA ARG A 414 0.73 13.78 11.10
C ARG A 414 0.63 12.45 11.85
N GLN A 415 0.36 12.48 13.15
CA GLN A 415 0.08 11.25 13.90
C GLN A 415 -1.16 10.54 13.36
N GLN A 416 -2.24 11.28 13.10
CA GLN A 416 -3.46 10.71 12.55
C GLN A 416 -3.24 10.10 11.15
N ASP A 417 -2.59 10.81 10.24
CA ASP A 417 -2.25 10.31 8.90
C ASP A 417 -1.39 9.05 8.94
N PHE A 418 -0.45 8.98 9.89
CA PHE A 418 0.39 7.80 10.08
C PHE A 418 -0.44 6.61 10.56
N THR A 419 -1.30 6.79 11.56
CA THR A 419 -2.18 5.74 12.09
C THR A 419 -3.17 5.24 11.04
N GLU A 420 -3.79 6.14 10.26
CA GLU A 420 -4.74 5.76 9.21
C GLU A 420 -4.07 4.94 8.10
N LYS A 421 -2.85 5.32 7.69
CA LYS A 421 -2.08 4.57 6.70
C LYS A 421 -1.63 3.20 7.21
N GLN A 422 -1.19 3.13 8.47
CA GLN A 422 -0.81 1.87 9.09
C GLN A 422 -2.01 0.90 9.13
N THR A 423 -3.18 1.41 9.52
CA THR A 423 -4.44 0.64 9.52
C THR A 423 -4.84 0.18 8.11
N GLY A 424 -4.60 1.00 7.09
CA GLY A 424 -4.85 0.64 5.68
C GLY A 424 -4.00 -0.55 5.22
N ILE A 425 -2.70 -0.52 5.50
CA ILE A 425 -1.77 -1.61 5.15
C ILE A 425 -2.17 -2.93 5.86
N ASP A 426 -2.53 -2.86 7.13
CA ASP A 426 -2.97 -4.04 7.90
C ASP A 426 -4.27 -4.63 7.34
N ASN A 427 -5.20 -3.79 6.88
CA ASN A 427 -6.44 -4.23 6.25
C ASN A 427 -6.19 -4.88 4.88
N ASP A 428 -5.32 -4.30 4.06
CA ASP A 428 -4.95 -4.85 2.76
C ASP A 428 -4.26 -6.21 2.92
N PHE A 429 -3.32 -6.32 3.87
CA PHE A 429 -2.65 -7.59 4.18
C PHE A 429 -3.65 -8.66 4.66
N ARG A 430 -4.59 -8.31 5.54
CA ARG A 430 -5.65 -9.22 5.98
C ARG A 430 -6.55 -9.64 4.83
N SER A 431 -6.87 -8.74 3.91
CA SER A 431 -7.67 -9.04 2.73
C SER A 431 -6.95 -10.02 1.80
N GLU A 432 -5.66 -9.83 1.56
CA GLU A 432 -4.83 -10.75 0.76
C GLU A 432 -4.72 -12.13 1.41
N GLN A 433 -4.48 -12.20 2.73
CA GLN A 433 -4.45 -13.46 3.48
C GLN A 433 -5.79 -14.21 3.38
N PHE A 434 -6.92 -13.48 3.49
CA PHE A 434 -8.24 -14.08 3.34
C PHE A 434 -8.51 -14.57 1.91
N ALA A 435 -8.10 -13.79 0.90
CA ALA A 435 -8.21 -14.19 -0.50
C ALA A 435 -7.38 -15.44 -0.81
N TYR A 436 -6.15 -15.50 -0.27
CA TYR A 436 -5.27 -16.65 -0.40
C TYR A 436 -5.85 -17.90 0.29
N ALA A 437 -6.34 -17.77 1.53
CA ALA A 437 -7.00 -18.86 2.24
C ALA A 437 -8.21 -19.39 1.46
N LYS A 438 -9.06 -18.50 0.94
CA LYS A 438 -10.21 -18.87 0.10
C LYS A 438 -9.80 -19.59 -1.19
N ALA A 439 -8.73 -19.14 -1.85
CA ALA A 439 -8.20 -19.81 -3.04
C ALA A 439 -7.66 -21.20 -2.73
N ARG A 440 -6.93 -21.35 -1.62
CA ARG A 440 -6.42 -22.65 -1.16
C ARG A 440 -7.55 -23.62 -0.82
N ASP A 441 -8.57 -23.15 -0.10
CA ASP A 441 -9.72 -23.98 0.28
C ASP A 441 -10.52 -24.40 -0.97
N ALA A 442 -10.66 -23.54 -1.97
CA ALA A 442 -11.29 -23.90 -3.25
C ALA A 442 -10.52 -25.01 -4.02
N VAL A 443 -9.18 -24.99 -3.96
CA VAL A 443 -8.35 -26.06 -4.55
C VAL A 443 -8.51 -27.36 -3.77
N ALA A 444 -8.51 -27.30 -2.44
CA ALA A 444 -8.71 -28.45 -1.57
C ALA A 444 -10.09 -29.10 -1.81
N ASP A 445 -11.16 -28.30 -1.88
CA ASP A 445 -12.53 -28.76 -2.17
C ASP A 445 -12.60 -29.44 -3.55
N SER A 446 -11.93 -28.89 -4.56
CA SER A 446 -11.88 -29.50 -5.89
C SER A 446 -11.19 -30.87 -5.87
N GLN A 447 -10.08 -31.00 -5.14
CA GLN A 447 -9.36 -32.27 -5.01
C GLN A 447 -10.21 -33.30 -4.24
N TRP A 448 -10.86 -32.89 -3.16
CA TRP A 448 -11.76 -33.73 -2.37
C TRP A 448 -12.94 -34.23 -3.21
N SER A 449 -13.57 -33.35 -3.98
CA SER A 449 -14.67 -33.73 -4.86
C SER A 449 -14.24 -34.76 -5.91
N GLN A 450 -13.06 -34.57 -6.50
CA GLN A 450 -12.50 -35.53 -7.46
C GLN A 450 -12.21 -36.88 -6.81
N GLN A 451 -11.59 -36.89 -5.64
CA GLN A 451 -11.25 -38.13 -4.92
C GLN A 451 -12.50 -38.88 -4.46
N PHE A 452 -13.51 -38.16 -3.96
CA PHE A 452 -14.80 -38.74 -3.61
C PHE A 452 -15.48 -39.37 -4.84
N ASN A 453 -15.53 -38.67 -5.97
CA ASN A 453 -16.12 -39.20 -7.21
C ASN A 453 -15.36 -40.43 -7.73
N GLN A 454 -14.03 -40.44 -7.64
CA GLN A 454 -13.22 -41.61 -7.98
C GLN A 454 -13.55 -42.81 -7.08
N ASN A 455 -13.62 -42.60 -5.77
CA ASN A 455 -13.97 -43.67 -4.82
C ASN A 455 -15.40 -44.18 -5.04
N ALA A 456 -16.34 -43.26 -5.33
CA ALA A 456 -17.74 -43.62 -5.58
C ALA A 456 -17.89 -44.43 -6.87
N THR A 457 -17.13 -44.07 -7.91
CA THR A 457 -17.15 -44.77 -9.21
C THR A 457 -16.46 -46.13 -9.11
N GLN A 458 -15.35 -46.21 -8.38
CA GLN A 458 -14.47 -47.38 -8.36
C GLN A 458 -14.88 -48.44 -7.33
N PHE A 459 -15.38 -48.01 -6.16
CA PHE A 459 -15.69 -48.90 -5.03
C PHE A 459 -17.14 -48.80 -4.55
N GLY A 460 -17.94 -47.96 -5.22
CA GLY A 460 -19.33 -47.70 -4.87
C GLY A 460 -19.50 -46.60 -3.82
N LEU A 461 -20.70 -46.01 -3.81
CA LEU A 461 -21.04 -44.84 -2.99
C LEU A 461 -20.84 -45.07 -1.48
N ASN A 462 -21.15 -46.28 -0.98
CA ASN A 462 -21.01 -46.61 0.44
C ASN A 462 -19.54 -46.59 0.91
N TYR A 463 -18.61 -47.04 0.07
CA TYR A 463 -17.18 -46.99 0.40
C TYR A 463 -16.67 -45.55 0.41
N ALA A 464 -17.06 -44.75 -0.59
CA ALA A 464 -16.70 -43.33 -0.66
C ALA A 464 -17.20 -42.54 0.56
N LEU A 465 -18.44 -42.81 1.02
CA LEU A 465 -18.99 -42.20 2.23
C LEU A 465 -18.27 -42.64 3.50
N GLN A 466 -17.94 -43.94 3.63
CA GLN A 466 -17.21 -44.44 4.79
C GLN A 466 -15.79 -43.85 4.88
N GLN A 467 -15.12 -43.70 3.73
CA GLN A 467 -13.78 -43.12 3.65
C GLN A 467 -13.79 -41.61 3.91
N LEU A 468 -14.82 -40.91 3.41
CA LEU A 468 -15.06 -39.50 3.72
C LEU A 468 -15.23 -39.32 5.24
N GLN A 469 -16.05 -40.16 5.89
CA GLN A 469 -16.29 -40.07 7.33
C GLN A 469 -15.02 -40.28 8.16
N GLN A 470 -14.10 -41.17 7.74
CA GLN A 470 -12.81 -41.36 8.41
C GLN A 470 -11.84 -40.18 8.20
N GLN A 471 -11.81 -39.59 7.00
CA GLN A 471 -10.98 -38.41 6.73
C GLN A 471 -11.50 -37.16 7.45
N ASP A 472 -12.82 -36.97 7.50
CA ASP A 472 -13.44 -35.84 8.21
C ASP A 472 -13.11 -35.88 9.71
N ASP A 473 -13.13 -37.07 10.33
CA ASP A 473 -12.74 -37.23 11.73
C ASP A 473 -11.27 -36.88 12.02
N GLN A 474 -10.37 -37.06 11.03
CA GLN A 474 -8.96 -36.65 11.15
C GLN A 474 -8.78 -35.15 10.88
N ALA A 475 -9.43 -34.63 9.85
CA ALA A 475 -9.41 -33.20 9.51
C ALA A 475 -9.99 -32.36 10.66
N TYR A 476 -11.10 -32.81 11.25
CA TYR A 476 -11.71 -32.17 12.42
C TYR A 476 -10.78 -32.19 13.62
N ARG A 477 -10.12 -33.32 13.93
CA ARG A 477 -9.12 -33.37 15.02
C ARG A 477 -7.94 -32.42 14.79
N ASN A 478 -7.43 -32.36 13.55
CA ASN A 478 -6.34 -31.46 13.20
C ASN A 478 -6.76 -29.98 13.27
N ALA A 479 -7.95 -29.65 12.76
CA ALA A 479 -8.51 -28.31 12.85
C ALA A 479 -8.73 -27.89 14.32
N MET A 480 -9.22 -28.80 15.16
CA MET A 480 -9.43 -28.56 16.59
C MET A 480 -8.09 -28.38 17.32
N LEU A 481 -7.03 -29.09 16.92
CA LEU A 481 -5.66 -28.86 17.40
C LEU A 481 -5.11 -27.50 16.98
N SER A 482 -5.30 -27.09 15.72
CA SER A 482 -4.87 -25.77 15.22
C SER A 482 -5.64 -24.63 15.88
N ILE A 483 -6.95 -24.76 16.10
CA ILE A 483 -7.75 -23.75 16.82
C ILE A 483 -7.26 -23.60 18.25
N ASN A 484 -6.97 -24.70 18.96
CA ASN A 484 -6.41 -24.63 20.32
C ASN A 484 -5.02 -23.96 20.36
N GLN A 485 -4.20 -24.11 19.31
CA GLN A 485 -2.90 -23.43 19.20
C GLN A 485 -3.05 -21.93 18.89
N ASP A 486 -4.03 -21.56 18.07
CA ASP A 486 -4.30 -20.18 17.68
C ASP A 486 -5.01 -19.38 18.80
N GLU A 487 -5.92 -20.01 19.55
CA GLU A 487 -6.52 -19.42 20.76
C GLU A 487 -5.47 -19.20 21.85
N ASN A 488 -4.51 -20.12 22.00
CA ASN A 488 -3.37 -19.88 22.86
C ASN A 488 -2.60 -18.65 22.35
N SER A 489 -2.28 -18.55 21.07
CA SER A 489 -1.53 -17.41 20.52
C SER A 489 -2.28 -16.07 20.63
N ARG A 490 -3.62 -16.06 20.54
CA ARG A 490 -4.47 -14.87 20.72
C ARG A 490 -4.66 -14.45 22.17
N ALA A 491 -4.75 -15.39 23.11
CA ALA A 491 -4.79 -15.10 24.54
C ALA A 491 -3.54 -14.33 25.01
N TRP A 492 -2.41 -14.49 24.31
CA TRP A 492 -1.15 -13.81 24.59
C TRP A 492 -1.08 -12.37 24.10
N LEU A 493 -1.88 -11.99 23.09
CA LEU A 493 -1.99 -10.62 22.58
C LEU A 493 -2.91 -9.72 23.43
N GLY A 494 -3.72 -10.30 24.32
CA GLY A 494 -4.64 -9.56 25.20
C GLY A 494 -4.02 -9.07 26.52
N LEU A 495 -2.80 -9.50 26.85
CA LEU A 495 -2.16 -9.24 28.15
C LEU A 495 -0.89 -8.39 27.99
N GLY A 496 -1.05 -7.09 27.78
CA GLY A 496 0.03 -6.12 28.03
C GLY A 496 0.01 -4.88 27.15
N ASN A 497 -0.57 -3.78 27.65
CA ASN A 497 -0.38 -2.45 27.05
C ASN A 497 0.00 -1.43 28.13
N THR A 498 1.28 -1.38 28.47
CA THR A 498 1.97 -0.20 29.00
C THR A 498 3.41 -0.22 28.50
N PRO A 499 3.89 0.83 27.80
CA PRO A 499 5.21 0.82 27.18
C PRO A 499 6.30 1.00 28.23
N ALA A 500 7.13 -0.03 28.42
CA ALA A 500 8.42 0.07 29.11
C ALA A 500 9.53 0.30 28.07
N ALA A 501 10.65 0.89 28.53
CA ALA A 501 11.80 1.26 27.72
C ALA A 501 12.22 0.16 26.74
N GLU A 502 12.49 0.55 25.48
CA GLU A 502 12.83 -0.35 24.37
C GLU A 502 13.97 -1.32 24.74
N TYR A 503 13.59 -2.56 25.02
CA TYR A 503 14.50 -3.68 25.16
C TYR A 503 14.84 -4.21 23.76
N ASN A 504 16.10 -4.07 23.34
CA ASN A 504 16.62 -4.51 22.04
C ASN A 504 17.27 -5.91 22.08
N GLY A 505 16.81 -6.80 22.97
CA GLY A 505 17.33 -8.16 23.09
C GLY A 505 16.45 -9.22 22.42
N MET A 506 16.78 -10.50 22.66
CA MET A 506 15.98 -11.64 22.18
C MET A 506 14.59 -11.61 22.81
N ASN A 507 13.53 -11.83 22.03
CA ASN A 507 12.18 -11.92 22.57
C ASN A 507 11.97 -13.22 23.38
N ALA A 508 10.92 -13.26 24.22
CA ALA A 508 10.62 -14.40 25.08
C ALA A 508 10.55 -15.75 24.33
N ASN A 509 9.99 -15.77 23.11
CA ASN A 509 9.89 -16.99 22.30
C ASN A 509 11.24 -17.47 21.78
N GLN A 510 12.13 -16.55 21.40
CA GLN A 510 13.50 -16.87 21.00
C GLN A 510 14.29 -17.45 22.17
N VAL A 511 14.14 -16.87 23.36
CA VAL A 511 14.77 -17.39 24.60
C VAL A 511 14.20 -18.77 24.97
N LEU A 512 12.88 -18.95 24.92
CA LEU A 512 12.23 -20.23 25.20
C LEU A 512 12.69 -21.32 24.23
N SER A 513 12.73 -21.04 22.92
CA SER A 513 13.19 -22.00 21.92
C SER A 513 14.67 -22.35 22.10
N ALA A 514 15.52 -21.38 22.43
CA ALA A 514 16.93 -21.61 22.70
C ALA A 514 17.10 -22.51 23.95
N LEU A 515 16.34 -22.24 25.01
CA LEU A 515 16.39 -23.04 26.24
C LEU A 515 15.84 -24.46 26.03
N GLN A 516 14.68 -24.61 25.40
CA GLN A 516 14.09 -25.93 25.13
C GLN A 516 15.05 -26.83 24.36
N SER A 517 15.79 -26.27 23.38
CA SER A 517 16.79 -27.02 22.60
C SER A 517 17.92 -27.60 23.44
N GLN A 518 18.27 -26.97 24.57
CA GLN A 518 19.33 -27.44 25.48
C GLN A 518 18.85 -28.58 26.40
N TYR A 519 17.54 -28.70 26.59
CA TYR A 519 16.92 -29.67 27.51
C TYR A 519 16.02 -30.69 26.79
N ILE A 520 16.27 -30.93 25.50
CA ILE A 520 15.63 -32.04 24.77
C ILE A 520 16.19 -33.35 25.32
N ASP A 521 15.30 -34.26 25.72
CA ASP A 521 15.71 -35.62 26.08
C ASP A 521 16.19 -36.35 24.81
N PRO A 522 17.46 -36.78 24.75
CA PRO A 522 18.03 -37.40 23.56
C PRO A 522 17.37 -38.73 23.19
N THR A 523 16.59 -39.32 24.11
CA THR A 523 15.91 -40.60 23.91
C THR A 523 14.51 -40.42 23.32
N THR A 524 13.82 -39.34 23.71
CA THR A 524 12.42 -39.10 23.28
C THR A 524 12.29 -38.00 22.23
N GLU A 525 13.38 -37.27 21.96
CA GLU A 525 13.42 -36.07 21.09
C GLU A 525 12.38 -35.02 21.47
N LYS A 526 11.89 -35.07 22.71
CA LYS A 526 10.89 -34.17 23.26
C LYS A 526 11.48 -33.41 24.43
N TYR A 527 11.04 -32.18 24.56
CA TYR A 527 11.32 -31.39 25.75
C TYR A 527 10.66 -32.07 26.97
N ALA A 528 11.47 -32.37 27.99
CA ALA A 528 11.00 -32.87 29.27
C ALA A 528 11.40 -31.85 30.35
N PRO A 529 10.42 -31.27 31.07
CA PRO A 529 10.72 -30.32 32.14
C PRO A 529 11.70 -30.90 33.17
N PRO A 530 12.81 -30.21 33.48
CA PRO A 530 13.78 -30.72 34.46
C PRO A 530 13.15 -30.88 35.84
N LYS A 531 13.38 -32.05 36.46
CA LYS A 531 12.80 -32.37 37.78
C LYS A 531 13.75 -32.01 38.92
N ASP A 532 15.05 -31.96 38.67
CA ASP A 532 16.04 -31.65 39.69
C ASP A 532 16.08 -30.14 39.97
N ALA A 533 16.32 -29.78 41.22
CA ALA A 533 16.31 -28.38 41.66
C ALA A 533 17.49 -27.58 41.09
N ALA A 534 18.63 -28.23 40.85
CA ALA A 534 19.84 -27.58 40.34
C ALA A 534 19.66 -27.10 38.89
N THR A 535 19.06 -27.93 38.03
CA THR A 535 18.79 -27.57 36.63
C THR A 535 17.73 -26.48 36.54
N ARG A 536 16.70 -26.52 37.40
CA ARG A 536 15.70 -25.44 37.47
C ARG A 536 16.31 -24.12 37.91
N GLU A 537 17.26 -24.14 38.83
CA GLU A 537 18.04 -22.95 39.21
C GLU A 537 18.94 -22.44 38.07
N GLN A 538 19.53 -23.33 37.27
CA GLN A 538 20.29 -22.93 36.08
C GLN A 538 19.40 -22.27 35.02
N ILE A 539 18.20 -22.82 34.76
CA ILE A 539 17.22 -22.23 33.85
C ILE A 539 16.87 -20.81 34.31
N TYR A 540 16.60 -20.63 35.61
CA TYR A 540 16.31 -19.31 36.18
C TYR A 540 17.44 -18.31 35.89
N GLN A 541 18.70 -18.68 36.18
CA GLN A 541 19.84 -17.78 35.95
C GLN A 541 20.05 -17.45 34.46
N GLN A 542 19.81 -18.41 33.57
CA GLN A 542 19.90 -18.18 32.12
C GLN A 542 18.81 -17.22 31.66
N VAL A 543 17.55 -17.43 32.05
CA VAL A 543 16.42 -16.55 31.69
C VAL A 543 16.65 -15.13 32.22
N ALA A 544 17.04 -14.99 33.48
CA ALA A 544 17.35 -13.70 34.09
C ALA A 544 18.52 -13.00 33.39
N GLY A 545 19.52 -13.75 32.93
CA GLY A 545 20.68 -13.25 32.20
C GLY A 545 20.36 -12.65 30.82
N TYR A 546 19.26 -13.06 30.19
CA TYR A 546 18.80 -12.45 28.93
C TYR A 546 18.23 -11.04 29.15
N GLY A 547 17.83 -10.67 30.37
CA GLY A 547 17.34 -9.34 30.69
C GLY A 547 15.98 -9.02 30.05
N LEU A 548 15.13 -10.03 29.87
CA LEU A 548 13.80 -9.88 29.29
C LEU A 548 12.96 -8.82 30.05
N PRO A 549 12.01 -8.14 29.37
CA PRO A 549 11.09 -7.23 30.04
C PRO A 549 10.36 -7.91 31.20
N GLN A 550 10.13 -7.16 32.29
CA GLN A 550 9.51 -7.69 33.51
C GLN A 550 8.20 -8.43 33.21
N GLY A 551 8.12 -9.70 33.64
CA GLY A 551 6.98 -10.58 33.44
C GLY A 551 7.08 -11.48 32.20
N GLN A 552 7.95 -11.17 31.24
CA GLN A 552 8.26 -12.10 30.13
C GLN A 552 9.22 -13.20 30.57
N ASP A 553 10.15 -12.89 31.47
CA ASP A 553 11.03 -13.84 32.14
C ASP A 553 10.25 -14.90 32.92
N ASP A 554 9.26 -14.49 33.73
CA ASP A 554 8.37 -15.41 34.45
C ASP A 554 7.65 -16.38 33.51
N GLN A 555 7.18 -15.91 32.36
CA GLN A 555 6.49 -16.74 31.36
C GLN A 555 7.42 -17.81 30.77
N VAL A 556 8.66 -17.44 30.45
CA VAL A 556 9.65 -18.40 29.97
C VAL A 556 9.99 -19.42 31.05
N MET A 557 10.17 -18.98 32.31
CA MET A 557 10.47 -19.86 33.43
C MET A 557 9.33 -20.85 33.73
N LEU A 558 8.08 -20.40 33.72
CA LEU A 558 6.90 -21.25 33.86
C LEU A 558 6.79 -22.27 32.72
N SER A 559 7.04 -21.83 31.48
CA SER A 559 7.05 -22.70 30.29
C SER A 559 8.17 -23.74 30.32
N MET A 560 9.27 -23.42 31.01
CA MET A 560 10.39 -24.32 31.28
C MET A 560 10.17 -25.23 32.51
N GLY A 561 8.97 -25.21 33.08
CA GLY A 561 8.56 -26.11 34.16
C GLY A 561 8.91 -25.67 35.58
N LEU A 562 9.33 -24.41 35.77
CA LEU A 562 9.43 -23.83 37.12
C LEU A 562 8.03 -23.48 37.63
N THR A 563 7.83 -23.59 38.93
CA THR A 563 6.62 -23.11 39.59
C THR A 563 6.77 -21.65 40.01
N THR A 564 5.66 -20.92 40.15
CA THR A 564 5.68 -19.53 40.67
C THR A 564 6.38 -19.42 42.03
N LYS A 565 6.26 -20.45 42.88
CA LYS A 565 6.93 -20.49 44.18
C LYS A 565 8.45 -20.59 44.04
N GLU A 566 8.93 -21.42 43.13
CA GLU A 566 10.37 -21.56 42.84
C GLU A 566 10.93 -20.27 42.25
N ILE A 567 10.21 -19.63 41.32
CA ILE A 567 10.60 -18.33 40.75
C ILE A 567 10.75 -17.29 41.88
N GLN A 568 9.76 -17.17 42.76
CA GLN A 568 9.84 -16.24 43.91
C GLN A 568 10.98 -16.56 44.90
N GLU A 569 11.31 -17.83 45.09
CA GLU A 569 12.44 -18.24 45.91
C GLU A 569 13.78 -17.87 45.26
N PHE A 570 13.90 -18.02 43.93
CA PHE A 570 15.06 -17.62 43.16
C PHE A 570 15.19 -16.10 43.02
N ASP A 571 14.10 -15.36 42.84
CA ASP A 571 14.06 -13.89 42.88
C ASP A 571 14.65 -13.38 44.19
N LYS A 572 14.22 -13.94 45.33
CA LYS A 572 14.77 -13.57 46.65
C LYS A 572 16.25 -13.91 46.79
N LYS A 573 16.70 -14.99 46.14
CA LYS A 573 18.08 -15.48 46.21
C LYS A 573 19.03 -14.67 45.33
N TYR A 574 18.60 -14.27 44.14
CA TYR A 574 19.46 -13.70 43.09
C TYR A 574 19.17 -12.23 42.79
N ILE A 575 17.92 -11.80 42.91
CA ILE A 575 17.48 -10.41 42.80
C ILE A 575 17.32 -9.86 44.22
N GLN A 576 18.41 -9.87 44.99
CA GLN A 576 18.42 -9.09 46.22
C GLN A 576 18.21 -7.62 45.82
N PRO A 577 17.23 -6.89 46.41
CA PRO A 577 17.14 -5.46 46.19
C PRO A 577 18.49 -4.88 46.58
N SER A 578 19.16 -4.24 45.62
CA SER A 578 20.37 -3.46 45.91
C SER A 578 20.06 -2.64 47.16
N THR A 579 20.74 -2.93 48.26
CA THR A 579 20.66 -2.14 49.49
C THR A 579 21.42 -0.83 49.26
N GLY A 580 20.95 -0.06 48.27
CA GLY A 580 21.22 1.34 48.13
C GLY A 580 20.52 2.05 49.27
N THR A 581 21.29 2.41 50.29
CA THR A 581 20.99 3.46 51.24
C THR A 581 20.65 4.75 50.46
N GLY A 582 19.36 4.96 50.19
CA GLY A 582 18.83 6.13 49.50
C GLY A 582 17.50 6.53 50.10
N ALA A 583 17.57 7.53 50.98
CA ALA A 583 16.54 8.29 51.67
C ALA A 583 15.05 8.06 51.31
N ALA A 584 14.28 7.83 52.39
CA ALA A 584 12.84 8.00 52.43
C ALA A 584 12.41 9.39 51.91
N SER A 585 11.35 9.40 51.09
CA SER A 585 10.48 10.55 50.89
C SER A 585 9.04 10.07 50.95
N ALA A 586 8.45 10.21 52.13
CA ALA A 586 7.02 10.14 52.36
C ALA A 586 6.31 11.30 51.65
N GLY A 587 5.15 11.02 51.05
CA GLY A 587 4.24 12.04 50.52
C GLY A 587 2.92 11.37 50.12
N LYS A 588 1.87 11.76 50.82
CA LYS A 588 0.50 11.22 50.82
C LYS A 588 -0.15 11.11 49.44
#